data_AF-A0A7W1LCN2-F1
#
_entry.id   AF-A0A7W1LCN2-F1
#
_cell.length_a   1.000
_cell.length_b   1.000
_cell.length_c   1.000
_cell.angle_alpha   90.00
_cell.angle_beta   90.00
_cell.angle_gamma   90.00
#
_symmetry.space_group_name_H-M   'P 1'
#
loop_
_entity.id
_entity.type
_entity.pdbx_description
1 polymer ?
#
loop_
_entity_poly.entity_id
_entity_poly.type
_entity_poly.pdbx_seq_one_letter_code
_entity_poly.pdbx_strand_id
1 'polypeptide(L)' 'MSDKIIVGIVQASPVFMNLEASLAKAIALIQQAAEQGAKLVAFGETWLAGYPAWLDYCPNAALWN' A
#
# COMPACT_ATOMS: atom_id res chain seq x y z
N MET A 1 -8.85 28.18 14.22
CA MET A 1 -8.17 27.95 12.93
C MET A 1 -7.91 26.46 12.81
N SER A 2 -8.19 25.83 11.66
CA SER A 2 -7.85 24.41 11.47
C SER A 2 -6.36 24.29 11.10
N ASP A 3 -5.66 23.37 11.74
CA ASP A 3 -4.27 23.07 11.37
C ASP A 3 -4.21 22.51 9.93
N LYS A 4 -3.30 23.04 9.11
CA LYS A 4 -3.07 22.54 7.75
C LYS A 4 -2.22 21.27 7.82
N ILE A 5 -2.74 20.17 7.29
CA ILE A 5 -2.06 18.87 7.24
C ILE A 5 -1.71 18.53 5.78
N ILE A 6 -0.47 18.12 5.53
CA ILE A 6 -0.02 17.60 4.23
C ILE A 6 -0.17 16.07 4.26
N VAL A 7 -0.80 15.50 3.23
CA VAL A 7 -1.06 14.05 3.11
C VAL A 7 -0.41 13.53 1.84
N GLY A 8 0.29 12.40 1.92
CA GLY A 8 0.85 11.68 0.78
C GLY A 8 0.00 10.47 0.40
N ILE A 9 -0.22 10.26 -0.90
CA ILE A 9 -0.89 9.07 -1.44
C ILE A 9 0.14 8.33 -2.29
N VAL A 10 0.45 7.10 -1.91
CA VAL A 10 1.45 6.28 -2.60
C VAL A 10 0.79 5.54 -3.76
N GLN A 11 1.15 5.92 -4.98
CA GLN A 11 0.78 5.22 -6.20
C GLN A 11 2.01 4.49 -6.78
N ALA A 12 2.30 3.32 -6.25
CA ALA A 12 3.37 2.44 -6.70
C ALA A 12 2.92 0.98 -6.54
N SER A 13 3.52 0.04 -7.28
CA SER A 13 3.33 -1.39 -7.01
C SER A 13 4.18 -1.84 -5.81
N PRO A 14 3.78 -2.89 -5.07
CA PRO A 14 4.66 -3.55 -4.11
C PRO A 14 5.67 -4.46 -4.81
N VAL A 15 6.51 -5.14 -4.03
CA VAL A 15 7.28 -6.28 -4.55
C VAL A 15 6.40 -7.52 -4.40
N PHE A 16 5.80 -7.94 -5.50
CA PHE A 16 4.79 -9.00 -5.53
C PHE A 16 5.29 -10.30 -4.88
N MET A 17 4.49 -10.88 -3.99
CA MET A 17 4.81 -12.10 -3.24
C MET A 17 6.12 -12.06 -2.43
N ASN A 18 6.64 -10.87 -2.13
CA ASN A 18 7.80 -10.69 -1.26
C ASN A 18 7.50 -9.63 -0.20
N LEU A 19 7.18 -10.09 1.01
CA LEU A 19 6.81 -9.22 2.13
C LEU A 19 8.00 -8.35 2.59
N GLU A 20 9.18 -8.93 2.74
CA GLU A 20 10.37 -8.22 3.23
C GLU A 20 10.78 -7.10 2.28
N ALA A 21 10.85 -7.40 0.97
CA ALA A 21 11.17 -6.40 -0.04
C ALA A 21 10.06 -5.34 -0.18
N SER A 22 8.79 -5.72 -0.02
CA SER A 22 7.67 -4.76 0.03
C SER A 22 7.75 -3.84 1.25
N LEU A 23 8.14 -4.36 2.43
CA LEU A 23 8.34 -3.57 3.64
C LEU A 23 9.48 -2.58 3.47
N ALA A 24 10.62 -3.01 2.93
CA ALA A 24 11.74 -2.12 2.63
C ALA A 24 11.31 -0.99 1.67
N LYS A 25 10.52 -1.32 0.64
CA LYS A 25 9.95 -0.33 -0.29
C LYS A 25 8.97 0.62 0.39
N ALA A 26 8.10 0.11 1.29
CA ALA A 26 7.16 0.95 2.04
C ALA A 26 7.89 1.97 2.90
N ILE A 27 8.94 1.56 3.62
CA ILE A 27 9.77 2.45 4.45
C ILE A 27 10.39 3.56 3.60
N ALA A 28 10.98 3.21 2.45
CA ALA A 28 11.57 4.19 1.55
C ALA A 28 10.55 5.22 1.03
N LEU A 29 9.34 4.76 0.65
CA LEU A 29 8.27 5.64 0.17
C LEU A 29 7.71 6.54 1.28
N ILE A 30 7.60 6.04 2.51
CA ILE A 30 7.22 6.82 3.69
C ILE A 30 8.26 7.91 3.96
N GLN A 31 9.55 7.57 3.90
CA GLN A 31 10.64 8.52 4.07
C GLN A 31 10.58 9.64 3.02
N GLN A 32 10.41 9.28 1.75
CA GLN A 32 10.26 10.24 0.65
C GLN A 32 9.05 11.18 0.84
N ALA A 33 7.93 10.67 1.35
CA ALA A 33 6.75 11.49 1.64
C ALA A 33 6.99 12.40 2.86
N ALA A 34 7.69 11.92 3.89
CA ALA A 34 8.06 12.71 5.06
C ALA A 34 9.01 13.87 4.70
N GLU A 35 9.97 13.64 3.79
CA GLU A 35 10.85 14.68 3.23
C GLU A 35 10.07 15.78 2.50
N GLN A 36 8.90 15.45 1.94
CA GLN A 36 7.97 16.41 1.34
C GLN A 36 6.99 17.05 2.35
N GLY A 37 7.17 16.78 3.64
CA GLY A 37 6.36 17.36 4.72
C GLY A 37 5.06 16.63 5.02
N ALA A 38 4.81 15.45 4.43
CA ALA A 38 3.61 14.67 4.72
C ALA A 38 3.55 14.26 6.20
N LYS A 39 2.36 14.38 6.79
CA LYS A 39 2.03 13.98 8.17
C LYS A 39 1.15 12.73 8.21
N LEU A 40 0.59 12.35 7.07
CA LEU A 40 -0.15 11.12 6.86
C LEU A 40 0.26 10.56 5.49
N VAL A 41 0.46 9.26 5.40
CA VAL A 41 0.76 8.55 4.14
C VAL A 41 -0.22 7.38 3.99
N ALA A 42 -0.90 7.32 2.85
CA ALA A 42 -1.82 6.24 2.52
C ALA A 42 -1.26 5.36 1.41
N PHE A 43 -1.49 4.06 1.52
CA PHE A 43 -1.19 3.05 0.50
C PHE A 43 -2.50 2.47 -0.04
N GLY A 44 -2.41 1.80 -1.21
CA GLY A 44 -3.53 1.06 -1.77
C GLY A 44 -3.98 -0.11 -0.89
N GLU A 45 -5.17 -0.62 -1.17
CA GLU A 45 -5.71 -1.81 -0.51
C GLU A 45 -4.78 -3.02 -0.66
N THR A 46 -4.55 -3.77 0.42
CA THR A 46 -3.67 -4.96 0.46
C THR A 46 -2.28 -4.76 -0.15
N TRP A 47 -1.73 -3.54 -0.06
CA TRP A 47 -0.51 -3.21 -0.79
C TRP A 47 0.69 -4.07 -0.38
N LEU A 48 0.85 -4.42 0.90
CA LEU A 48 1.97 -5.24 1.36
C LEU A 48 1.93 -6.63 0.72
N ALA A 49 2.97 -6.93 -0.07
CA ALA A 49 3.11 -8.14 -0.91
C ALA A 49 2.07 -8.30 -2.05
N GLY A 50 1.15 -7.35 -2.21
CA GLY A 50 0.20 -7.26 -3.31
C GLY A 50 -1.17 -7.89 -3.04
N TYR A 51 -2.17 -7.41 -3.79
CA TYR A 51 -3.52 -7.98 -3.79
C TYR A 51 -3.51 -9.34 -4.49
N PRO A 52 -4.21 -10.37 -3.95
CA PRO A 52 -4.26 -11.70 -4.53
C PRO A 52 -5.21 -11.78 -5.74
N ALA A 53 -4.93 -11.03 -6.80
CA ALA A 53 -5.79 -10.91 -7.98
C ALA A 53 -6.03 -12.25 -8.71
N TRP A 54 -5.23 -13.28 -8.43
CA TRP A 54 -5.44 -14.61 -8.98
C TRP A 54 -6.69 -15.30 -8.41
N LEU A 55 -7.18 -14.89 -7.23
CA LEU A 55 -8.40 -15.45 -6.63
C LEU A 55 -9.64 -15.23 -7.49
N ASP A 56 -9.67 -14.16 -8.28
CA ASP A 56 -10.76 -13.85 -9.21
C ASP A 56 -10.93 -14.93 -10.31
N TYR A 57 -9.89 -15.72 -10.55
CA TYR A 57 -9.88 -16.82 -11.52
C TYR A 57 -10.08 -18.19 -10.86
N CYS A 58 -10.11 -18.27 -9.53
CA CYS A 58 -10.30 -19.53 -8.82
C CYS A 58 -11.80 -19.85 -8.72
N PRO A 59 -12.27 -21.01 -9.24
CA PRO A 59 -13.67 -21.41 -9.11
C PRO A 59 -14.11 -21.44 -7.64
N ASN A 60 -15.30 -20.92 -7.37
CA ASN A 60 -15.93 -20.90 -6.04
C ASN A 60 -15.20 -20.06 -4.96
N ALA A 61 -14.18 -19.26 -5.32
CA ALA A 61 -13.40 -18.49 -4.34
C ALA A 61 -14.20 -17.41 -3.58
N ALA A 62 -15.35 -16.99 -4.12
CA ALA A 62 -16.22 -15.97 -3.53
C ALA A 62 -17.49 -16.54 -2.85
N LEU A 63 -17.62 -17.86 -2.73
CA LEU A 63 -18.79 -18.47 -2.07
C LEU A 63 -18.65 -18.40 -0.53
N TRP A 64 -19.70 -17.92 0.12
CA TRP A 64 -19.89 -17.98 1.57
C TRP A 64 -20.91 -19.08 1.87
N ASN A 65 -20.72 -19.83 2.96
CA ASN A 65 -21.57 -20.97 3.36
C ASN A 65 -22.82 -20.55 4.12
#